data_AF-A0AA39K5L1-F1
#
_entry.id   AF-A0AA39K5L1-F1
#
_cell.length_a   1.000
_cell.length_b   1.000
_cell.length_c   1.000
_cell.angle_alpha   90.00
_cell.angle_beta   90.00
_cell.angle_gamma   90.00
#
_symmetry.space_group_name_H-M   'P 1'
#
loop_
_entity.id
_entity.type
_entity.pdbx_description
1 polymer ?
#
loop_
_entity_poly.entity_id
_entity_poly.type
_entity_poly.pdbx_seq_one_letter_code
_entity_poly.pdbx_strand_id
1 'polypeptide(L)'
;MVNSAGSLYLDPQIRDWVLFPITLVMILVGILRHYVVLLLQSAPKKLTRAAVREQRALARSQILRATSAYSPIPPVFYQSISKHLSDAFEAGVYLKDGPTKEGEAPSSPPNPITDPAAMDGMMAGMKTQMVMMVPQMVIMGWINFFFQGFVLIKLPFPLTLGFKSMLQRGIETPDMDVRWVSSLSWYFLNFFGLNGLYRILLGSDNAAQDASQTMMASPFATAGAGQPGPQDFNKLFKGEKDNLAFSSGLYAWVGDDVEDRVLRKYGKL
;
A
#
# COMPACT_ATOMS: atom_id res chain seq x y z
N MET A 1 -24.92 34.33 -20.81
CA MET A 1 -25.13 33.12 -21.64
C MET A 1 -24.01 33.07 -22.66
N VAL A 2 -22.92 32.35 -22.38
CA VAL A 2 -21.79 32.20 -23.32
C VAL A 2 -21.86 30.77 -23.85
N ASN A 3 -22.68 30.58 -24.89
CA ASN A 3 -22.85 29.30 -25.56
C ASN A 3 -22.13 29.35 -26.91
N SER A 4 -20.80 29.45 -26.86
CA SER A 4 -19.94 29.41 -28.06
C SER A 4 -18.61 28.72 -27.75
N ALA A 5 -18.63 27.59 -27.05
CA ALA A 5 -17.49 26.67 -27.07
C ALA A 5 -17.63 25.84 -28.35
N GLY A 6 -16.88 26.20 -29.40
CA GLY A 6 -16.92 25.59 -30.73
C GLY A 6 -17.17 24.08 -30.67
N SER A 7 -18.27 23.65 -31.27
CA SER A 7 -18.58 22.24 -31.48
C SER A 7 -17.62 21.71 -32.55
N LEU A 8 -16.46 21.19 -32.16
CA LEU A 8 -15.66 20.40 -33.08
C LEU A 8 -16.46 19.14 -33.46
N TYR A 9 -16.68 18.97 -34.76
CA TYR A 9 -17.18 17.71 -35.29
C TYR A 9 -16.01 16.73 -35.36
N LEU A 10 -16.10 15.63 -34.61
CA LEU A 10 -15.12 14.55 -34.64
C LEU A 10 -15.58 13.47 -35.61
N ASP A 11 -14.63 12.84 -36.30
CA ASP A 11 -14.90 11.69 -37.15
C ASP A 11 -15.41 10.51 -36.30
N PRO A 12 -16.61 9.95 -36.59
CA PRO A 12 -17.13 8.77 -35.91
C PRO A 12 -16.17 7.58 -35.92
N GLN A 13 -15.30 7.45 -36.93
CA GLN A 13 -14.34 6.35 -37.00
C GLN A 13 -13.32 6.36 -35.84
N ILE A 14 -12.99 7.53 -35.28
CA ILE A 14 -12.09 7.65 -34.13
C ILE A 14 -12.67 6.91 -32.91
N ARG A 15 -13.99 6.90 -32.76
CA ARG A 15 -14.67 6.17 -31.67
C ARG A 15 -14.42 4.67 -31.78
N ASP A 16 -14.63 4.11 -32.97
CA ASP A 16 -14.61 2.66 -33.18
C ASP A 16 -13.19 2.11 -33.29
N TRP A 17 -12.25 2.89 -33.83
CA TRP A 17 -10.87 2.47 -34.06
C TRP A 17 -9.87 2.89 -32.99
N VAL A 18 -10.21 3.88 -32.15
CA VAL A 18 -9.28 4.38 -31.13
C VAL A 18 -9.89 4.27 -29.73
N LEU A 19 -11.08 4.84 -29.52
CA LEU A 19 -11.67 4.90 -28.18
C LEU A 19 -11.98 3.49 -27.62
N PHE A 20 -12.72 2.67 -28.38
CA PHE A 20 -13.08 1.32 -27.96
C PHE A 20 -11.89 0.35 -27.87
N PRO A 21 -10.94 0.35 -28.82
CA PRO A 21 -9.76 -0.52 -28.72
C PRO A 21 -8.86 -0.17 -27.53
N ILE A 22 -8.65 1.12 -27.23
CA ILE A 22 -7.86 1.52 -26.06
C ILE A 22 -8.50 1.03 -24.77
N THR A 23 -9.82 1.20 -24.59
CA THR A 23 -10.51 0.73 -23.37
C THR A 23 -10.45 -0.79 -23.24
N LEU A 24 -10.65 -1.53 -24.34
CA LEU A 24 -10.59 -2.98 -24.34
C LEU A 24 -9.18 -3.50 -24.00
N VAL A 25 -8.14 -2.96 -24.64
CA VAL A 25 -6.75 -3.32 -24.35
C VAL A 25 -6.41 -3.03 -22.89
N MET A 26 -6.88 -1.90 -22.34
CA MET A 26 -6.67 -1.58 -20.94
C MET A 26 -7.24 -2.64 -20.00
N ILE A 27 -8.49 -3.05 -20.22
CA ILE A 27 -9.14 -4.09 -19.42
C ILE A 27 -8.37 -5.42 -19.53
N LEU A 28 -8.05 -5.85 -20.75
CA LEU A 28 -7.35 -7.11 -20.99
C LEU A 28 -5.95 -7.12 -20.36
N VAL A 29 -5.20 -6.03 -20.48
CA VAL A 29 -3.86 -5.91 -19.87
C VAL A 29 -3.97 -5.86 -18.35
N GLY A 30 -4.99 -5.22 -17.78
CA GLY A 30 -5.25 -5.25 -16.35
C GLY A 30 -5.50 -6.67 -15.82
N ILE A 31 -6.32 -7.45 -16.53
CA ILE A 31 -6.60 -8.85 -16.21
C ILE A 31 -5.34 -9.72 -16.36
N LEU A 32 -4.63 -9.58 -17.49
CA LEU A 32 -3.39 -10.32 -17.74
C LEU A 32 -2.36 -10.04 -16.64
N ARG A 33 -2.17 -8.77 -16.28
CA ARG A 33 -1.27 -8.37 -15.19
C ARG A 33 -1.65 -9.04 -13.89
N HIS A 34 -2.93 -9.06 -13.53
CA HIS A 34 -3.37 -9.69 -12.29
C HIS A 34 -2.94 -11.16 -12.23
N TYR A 35 -3.16 -11.92 -13.30
CA TYR A 35 -2.72 -13.31 -13.37
C TYR A 35 -1.20 -13.47 -13.40
N VAL A 36 -0.47 -12.60 -14.12
CA VAL A 36 1.00 -12.62 -14.12
C VAL A 36 1.56 -12.36 -12.72
N VAL A 37 1.00 -11.41 -11.99
CA VAL A 37 1.42 -11.11 -10.62
C VAL A 37 1.10 -12.30 -9.70
N LEU A 38 -0.09 -12.89 -9.79
CA LEU A 38 -0.43 -14.10 -9.04
C LEU A 38 0.53 -15.26 -9.33
N LEU A 39 0.96 -15.44 -10.58
CA LEU A 39 1.90 -16.49 -10.96
C LEU A 39 3.35 -16.19 -10.50
N LEU A 40 3.71 -14.90 -10.39
CA LEU A 40 5.04 -14.48 -9.95
C LEU A 40 5.15 -14.36 -8.43
N GLN A 41 4.02 -14.29 -7.71
CA GLN A 41 3.99 -14.35 -6.25
C GLN A 41 4.51 -15.72 -5.81
N SER A 42 5.72 -15.73 -5.25
CA SER A 42 6.26 -16.92 -4.60
C SER A 42 5.47 -17.22 -3.33
N ALA A 43 5.27 -18.51 -3.04
CA ALA A 43 4.71 -18.92 -1.76
C ALA A 43 5.52 -18.30 -0.61
N PRO A 44 4.86 -17.79 0.45
CA PRO A 44 5.56 -17.13 1.55
C PRO A 44 6.64 -18.07 2.10
N LYS A 45 7.89 -17.58 2.09
CA LYS A 45 9.04 -18.37 2.54
C LYS A 45 8.78 -18.82 3.96
N LYS A 46 8.87 -20.14 4.21
CA LYS A 46 8.70 -20.69 5.56
C LYS A 46 9.78 -20.11 6.47
N LEU A 47 9.37 -19.22 7.37
CA LEU A 47 10.24 -18.67 8.40
C LEU A 47 10.66 -19.77 9.37
N THR A 48 11.87 -19.66 9.92
CA THR A 48 12.32 -20.59 10.96
C THR A 48 11.48 -20.41 12.22
N ARG A 49 11.32 -21.48 13.03
CA ARG A 49 10.54 -21.43 14.28
C ARG A 49 11.02 -20.31 15.21
N ALA A 50 12.33 -20.06 15.26
CA ALA A 50 12.93 -18.99 16.06
C ALA A 50 12.50 -17.59 15.56
N ALA A 51 12.58 -17.35 14.24
CA ALA A 51 12.17 -16.07 13.65
C ALA A 51 10.66 -15.81 13.81
N VAL A 52 9.82 -16.84 13.67
CA VAL A 52 8.37 -16.72 13.94
C VAL A 52 8.13 -16.39 15.41
N ARG A 53 8.87 -17.01 16.32
CA ARG A 53 8.74 -16.76 17.75
C ARG A 53 9.10 -15.31 18.10
N GLU A 54 10.17 -14.76 17.53
CA GLU A 54 10.53 -13.34 17.70
C GLU A 54 9.41 -12.40 17.25
N GLN A 55 8.92 -12.59 16.02
CA GLN A 55 7.86 -11.75 15.45
C GLN A 55 6.57 -11.84 16.25
N ARG A 56 6.19 -13.05 16.70
CA ARG A 56 4.96 -13.26 17.48
C ARG A 56 5.07 -12.71 18.89
N ALA A 57 6.25 -12.75 19.51
CA ALA A 57 6.48 -12.13 20.82
C ALA A 57 6.29 -10.61 20.76
N LEU A 58 6.83 -9.97 19.71
CA LEU A 58 6.64 -8.55 19.44
C LEU A 58 5.19 -8.20 19.11
N ALA A 59 4.52 -9.00 18.27
CA ALA A 59 3.10 -8.78 17.98
C ALA A 59 2.23 -8.87 19.24
N ARG A 60 2.55 -9.81 20.14
CA ARG A 60 1.83 -9.98 21.41
C ARG A 60 1.96 -8.76 22.32
N SER A 61 3.16 -8.17 22.44
CA SER A 61 3.34 -6.95 23.23
C SER A 61 2.60 -5.75 22.61
N GLN A 62 2.63 -5.64 21.28
CA GLN A 62 1.93 -4.57 20.57
C GLN A 62 0.42 -4.64 20.76
N ILE A 63 -0.16 -5.85 20.73
CA ILE A 63 -1.59 -6.06 21.02
C ILE A 63 -1.91 -5.70 22.47
N LEU A 64 -1.06 -6.12 23.42
CA LEU A 64 -1.24 -5.79 24.84
C LEU A 64 -1.22 -4.26 25.05
N ARG A 65 -0.30 -3.56 24.38
CA ARG A 65 -0.22 -2.09 24.40
C ARG A 65 -1.42 -1.44 23.74
N ALA A 66 -1.82 -1.91 22.56
CA ALA A 66 -2.96 -1.34 21.82
C ALA A 66 -4.29 -1.48 22.61
N THR A 67 -4.38 -2.52 23.45
CA THR A 67 -5.55 -2.78 24.28
C THR A 67 -5.43 -2.23 25.70
N SER A 68 -4.38 -1.49 26.06
CA SER A 68 -4.17 -1.05 27.45
C SER A 68 -5.25 -0.08 27.93
N ALA A 69 -5.68 0.85 27.07
CA ALA A 69 -6.69 1.86 27.42
C ALA A 69 -8.10 1.27 27.62
N TYR A 70 -8.39 0.11 27.00
CA TYR A 70 -9.65 -0.61 27.15
C TYR A 70 -9.37 -2.10 27.21
N SER A 71 -8.68 -2.52 28.28
CA SER A 71 -8.23 -3.90 28.35
C SER A 71 -9.38 -4.82 28.74
N PRO A 72 -9.62 -5.92 28.00
CA PRO A 72 -10.54 -6.96 28.44
C PRO A 72 -9.95 -7.82 29.57
N ILE A 73 -8.63 -7.69 29.82
CA ILE A 73 -7.88 -8.54 30.75
C ILE A 73 -7.94 -7.92 32.16
N PRO A 74 -8.27 -8.69 33.21
CA PRO A 74 -8.25 -8.21 34.58
C PRO A 74 -6.85 -7.76 35.05
N PRO A 75 -6.77 -6.89 36.09
CA PRO A 75 -5.50 -6.25 36.48
C PRO A 75 -4.38 -7.23 36.81
N VAL A 76 -4.70 -8.32 37.50
CA VAL A 76 -3.74 -9.36 37.91
C VAL A 76 -3.08 -10.04 36.70
N PHE A 77 -3.87 -10.33 35.67
CA PHE A 77 -3.39 -10.99 34.46
C PHE A 77 -2.63 -10.01 33.56
N TYR A 78 -3.10 -8.76 33.46
CA TYR A 78 -2.42 -7.75 32.66
C TYR A 78 -1.01 -7.46 33.20
N GLN A 79 -0.88 -7.26 34.51
CA GLN A 79 0.40 -6.99 35.17
C GLN A 79 1.36 -8.19 35.07
N SER A 80 0.88 -9.42 35.29
CA SER A 80 1.72 -10.61 35.18
C SER A 80 2.20 -10.87 33.76
N ILE A 81 1.34 -10.67 32.74
CA ILE A 81 1.73 -10.81 31.34
C ILE A 81 2.72 -9.71 30.94
N SER A 82 2.45 -8.46 31.31
CA SER A 82 3.34 -7.32 31.03
C SER A 82 4.72 -7.54 31.64
N LYS A 83 4.79 -7.93 32.92
CA LYS A 83 6.04 -8.23 33.61
C LYS A 83 6.79 -9.39 32.96
N HIS A 84 6.12 -10.51 32.69
CA HIS A 84 6.73 -11.65 32.03
C HIS A 84 7.29 -11.31 30.64
N LEU A 85 6.58 -10.48 29.86
CA LEU A 85 7.08 -10.05 28.54
C LEU A 85 8.28 -9.12 28.68
N SER A 86 8.25 -8.16 29.61
CA SER A 86 9.38 -7.28 29.89
C SER A 86 10.63 -8.05 30.33
N ASP A 87 10.47 -9.01 31.24
CA ASP A 87 11.55 -9.87 31.73
C ASP A 87 12.10 -10.75 30.58
N ALA A 88 11.23 -11.28 29.72
CA ALA A 88 11.63 -12.12 28.59
C ALA A 88 12.31 -11.33 27.45
N PHE A 89 11.98 -10.05 27.29
CA PHE A 89 12.65 -9.13 26.35
C PHE A 89 14.01 -8.71 26.87
N GLU A 90 14.15 -8.46 28.18
CA GLU A 90 15.43 -8.19 28.83
C GLU A 90 16.36 -9.40 28.80
N ALA A 91 15.85 -10.57 29.13
CA ALA A 91 16.61 -11.82 29.08
C ALA A 91 16.93 -12.29 27.64
N GLY A 92 16.40 -11.63 26.62
CA GLY A 92 16.63 -12.01 25.21
C GLY A 92 16.11 -13.40 24.84
N VAL A 93 15.18 -13.97 25.64
CA VAL A 93 14.70 -15.36 25.50
C VAL A 93 14.07 -15.58 24.14
N TYR A 94 13.46 -14.55 23.55
CA TYR A 94 12.77 -14.64 22.28
C TYR A 94 13.66 -14.44 21.06
N LEU A 95 14.86 -13.83 21.20
CA LEU A 95 15.79 -13.56 20.10
C LEU A 95 16.19 -14.86 19.35
N LYS A 96 16.32 -14.78 18.04
CA LYS A 96 16.71 -15.93 17.18
C LYS A 96 18.15 -16.33 17.38
N ASP A 97 19.01 -15.38 17.71
CA ASP A 97 20.43 -15.60 17.94
C ASP A 97 20.74 -15.96 19.41
N GLY A 98 19.70 -16.11 20.25
CA GLY A 98 19.80 -16.39 21.69
C GLY A 98 20.00 -15.13 22.54
N PRO A 99 20.12 -15.28 23.87
CA PRO A 99 20.34 -14.15 24.77
C PRO A 99 21.66 -13.47 24.43
N THR A 100 21.62 -12.17 24.17
CA THR A 100 22.81 -11.33 23.92
C THR A 100 23.74 -11.46 25.11
N LYS A 101 24.86 -12.17 24.96
CA LYS A 101 25.87 -12.22 26.01
C LYS A 101 26.39 -10.79 26.22
N GLU A 102 26.32 -10.33 27.46
CA GLU A 102 26.88 -9.05 27.89
C GLU A 102 28.37 -9.01 27.52
N GLY A 103 28.72 -8.27 26.47
CA GLY A 103 30.12 -8.09 26.03
C GLY A 103 30.36 -8.02 24.52
N GLU A 104 29.41 -8.42 23.66
CA GLU A 104 29.56 -8.18 22.22
C GLU A 104 29.03 -6.79 21.85
N ALA A 105 29.93 -6.00 21.24
CA ALA A 105 29.67 -4.67 20.70
C ALA A 105 28.36 -4.65 19.89
N PRO A 106 27.63 -3.51 19.83
CA PRO A 106 26.37 -3.43 19.12
C PRO A 106 26.60 -3.92 17.71
N SER A 107 26.02 -5.09 17.37
CA SER A 107 26.05 -5.61 16.02
C SER A 107 25.57 -4.48 15.13
N SER A 108 26.51 -3.95 14.33
CA SER A 108 26.24 -2.94 13.32
C SER A 108 24.94 -3.32 12.63
N PRO A 109 24.01 -2.38 12.38
CA PRO A 109 22.72 -2.69 11.77
C PRO A 109 23.01 -3.64 10.59
N PRO A 110 22.54 -4.90 10.62
CA PRO A 110 22.94 -5.89 9.64
C PRO A 110 22.66 -5.27 8.28
N ASN A 111 23.72 -5.01 7.52
CA ASN A 111 23.57 -4.34 6.24
C ASN A 111 22.59 -5.20 5.44
N PRO A 112 21.48 -4.64 4.93
CA PRO A 112 20.47 -5.41 4.19
C PRO A 112 21.04 -6.16 2.97
N ILE A 113 22.25 -5.77 2.55
CA ILE A 113 23.02 -6.33 1.44
C ILE A 113 23.84 -7.57 1.85
N THR A 114 24.20 -7.72 3.13
CA THR A 114 25.05 -8.83 3.61
C THR A 114 24.26 -10.07 4.03
N ASP A 115 22.94 -9.96 4.20
CA ASP A 115 22.08 -11.12 4.48
C ASP A 115 21.43 -11.60 3.16
N PRO A 116 21.80 -12.80 2.64
CA PRO A 116 21.23 -13.35 1.41
C PRO A 116 19.70 -13.43 1.43
N ALA A 117 19.08 -13.62 2.60
CA ALA A 117 17.63 -13.69 2.72
C ALA A 117 16.95 -12.31 2.62
N ALA A 118 17.62 -11.24 3.08
CA ALA A 118 17.15 -9.87 2.93
C ALA A 118 17.32 -9.37 1.48
N MET A 119 18.42 -9.76 0.82
CA MET A 119 18.66 -9.46 -0.59
C MET A 119 17.64 -10.17 -1.51
N ASP A 120 17.30 -11.42 -1.23
CA ASP A 120 16.23 -12.16 -1.94
C ASP A 120 14.87 -11.46 -1.80
N GLY A 121 14.52 -11.01 -0.59
CA GLY A 121 13.29 -10.26 -0.32
C GLY A 121 13.25 -8.91 -1.05
N MET A 122 14.37 -8.20 -1.07
CA MET A 122 14.53 -6.95 -1.81
C MET A 122 14.42 -7.16 -3.33
N MET A 123 15.07 -8.20 -3.87
CA MET A 123 14.95 -8.58 -5.29
C MET A 123 13.53 -8.98 -5.64
N ALA A 124 12.83 -9.72 -4.77
CA ALA A 124 11.43 -10.07 -4.99
C ALA A 124 10.51 -8.83 -4.99
N GLY A 125 10.75 -7.87 -4.09
CA GLY A 125 10.08 -6.57 -4.07
C GLY A 125 10.36 -5.76 -5.34
N MET A 126 11.61 -5.69 -5.77
CA MET A 126 12.02 -5.01 -7.01
C MET A 126 11.42 -5.66 -8.25
N LYS A 127 11.43 -7.00 -8.34
CA LYS A 127 10.81 -7.75 -9.44
C LYS A 127 9.32 -7.47 -9.50
N THR A 128 8.64 -7.47 -8.35
CA THR A 128 7.21 -7.14 -8.26
C THR A 128 6.96 -5.70 -8.73
N GLN A 129 7.75 -4.73 -8.27
CA GLN A 129 7.67 -3.34 -8.70
C GLN A 129 7.92 -3.16 -10.21
N MET A 130 8.88 -3.89 -10.78
CA MET A 130 9.15 -3.87 -12.23
C MET A 130 7.98 -4.45 -13.02
N VAL A 131 7.38 -5.55 -12.57
CA VAL A 131 6.18 -6.15 -13.17
C VAL A 131 4.99 -5.18 -13.14
N MET A 132 4.92 -4.29 -12.14
CA MET A 132 3.90 -3.24 -12.08
C MET A 132 4.20 -2.04 -12.99
N MET A 133 5.47 -1.66 -13.14
CA MET A 133 5.87 -0.45 -13.89
C MET A 133 6.00 -0.68 -15.40
N VAL A 134 6.58 -1.80 -15.82
CA VAL A 134 6.92 -2.06 -17.24
C VAL A 134 5.68 -2.02 -18.13
N PRO A 135 4.55 -2.68 -17.80
CA PRO A 135 3.35 -2.63 -18.65
C PRO A 135 2.83 -1.19 -18.84
N GLN A 136 2.89 -0.37 -17.79
CA GLN A 136 2.41 1.02 -17.83
C GLN A 136 3.25 1.87 -18.79
N MET A 137 4.57 1.68 -18.78
CA MET A 137 5.48 2.42 -19.66
C MET A 137 5.34 1.97 -21.12
N VAL A 138 5.19 0.66 -21.35
CA VAL A 138 4.98 0.10 -22.70
C VAL A 138 3.67 0.58 -23.31
N ILE A 139 2.56 0.54 -22.56
CA ILE A 139 1.26 1.00 -23.08
C ILE A 139 1.29 2.51 -23.33
N MET A 140 1.90 3.29 -22.42
CA MET A 140 2.03 4.74 -22.61
C MET A 140 2.83 5.08 -23.88
N GLY A 141 3.91 4.35 -24.16
CA GLY A 141 4.69 4.48 -25.39
C GLY A 141 3.91 4.03 -26.63
N TRP A 142 3.21 2.91 -26.55
CA TRP A 142 2.38 2.38 -27.63
C TRP A 142 1.27 3.36 -28.05
N ILE A 143 0.55 3.95 -27.09
CA ILE A 143 -0.49 4.95 -27.37
C ILE A 143 0.11 6.20 -27.98
N ASN A 144 1.26 6.65 -27.47
CA ASN A 144 1.92 7.83 -28.00
C ASN A 144 2.44 7.63 -29.43
N PHE A 145 2.87 6.41 -29.79
CA PHE A 145 3.34 6.10 -31.14
C PHE A 145 2.18 5.95 -32.15
N PHE A 146 1.14 5.18 -31.82
CA PHE A 146 0.04 4.85 -32.75
C PHE A 146 -1.10 5.87 -32.76
N PHE A 147 -1.33 6.60 -31.68
CA PHE A 147 -2.54 7.42 -31.51
C PHE A 147 -2.23 8.88 -31.10
N GLN A 148 -1.22 9.52 -31.68
CA GLN A 148 -0.91 10.94 -31.41
C GLN A 148 -1.45 11.88 -32.49
N GLY A 149 -1.54 13.19 -32.18
CA GLY A 149 -1.82 14.23 -33.17
C GLY A 149 -3.29 14.60 -33.36
N PHE A 150 -4.23 13.97 -32.63
CA PHE A 150 -5.66 14.23 -32.78
C PHE A 150 -6.41 14.30 -31.45
N VAL A 151 -7.59 14.93 -31.50
CA VAL A 151 -8.53 15.03 -30.40
C VAL A 151 -9.42 13.79 -30.37
N LEU A 152 -9.58 13.17 -29.20
CA LEU A 152 -10.34 11.92 -29.07
C LEU A 152 -11.77 12.14 -28.58
N ILE A 153 -11.96 12.88 -27.49
CA ILE A 153 -13.27 13.10 -26.88
C ILE A 153 -13.32 14.44 -26.12
N LYS A 154 -14.53 14.97 -25.97
CA LYS A 154 -14.83 16.09 -25.09
C LYS A 154 -15.38 15.60 -23.75
N LEU A 155 -14.77 16.01 -22.64
CA LEU A 155 -15.26 15.70 -21.31
C LEU A 155 -16.47 16.59 -20.93
N PRO A 156 -17.49 16.02 -20.23
CA PRO A 156 -18.73 16.73 -19.92
C PRO A 156 -18.62 17.69 -18.71
N PHE A 157 -17.46 17.76 -18.06
CA PHE A 157 -17.22 18.61 -16.89
C PHE A 157 -16.12 19.66 -17.16
N PRO A 158 -16.18 20.83 -16.50
CA PRO A 158 -15.15 21.85 -16.62
C PRO A 158 -13.83 21.39 -15.98
N LEU A 159 -12.71 21.76 -16.60
CA LEU A 159 -11.36 21.44 -16.14
C LEU A 159 -10.54 22.73 -16.01
N THR A 160 -9.59 22.74 -15.08
CA THR A 160 -8.69 23.88 -14.88
C THR A 160 -7.53 23.86 -15.89
N LEU A 161 -6.98 25.04 -16.22
CA LEU A 161 -5.90 25.19 -17.18
C LEU A 161 -4.62 24.41 -16.80
N GLY A 162 -4.40 24.12 -15.52
CA GLY A 162 -3.24 23.34 -15.06
C GLY A 162 -3.19 21.92 -15.63
N PHE A 163 -4.34 21.35 -16.01
CA PHE A 163 -4.39 20.02 -16.64
C PHE A 163 -4.14 20.05 -18.14
N LYS A 164 -4.08 21.22 -18.78
CA LYS A 164 -4.02 21.35 -20.24
C LYS A 164 -2.78 20.69 -20.85
N SER A 165 -1.60 20.94 -20.28
CA SER A 165 -0.33 20.35 -20.76
C SER A 165 -0.31 18.83 -20.68
N MET A 166 -1.03 18.26 -19.70
CA MET A 166 -1.17 16.81 -19.54
C MET A 166 -2.24 16.26 -20.49
N LEU A 167 -3.42 16.90 -20.54
CA LEU A 167 -4.60 16.40 -21.24
C LEU A 167 -4.52 16.53 -22.76
N GLN A 168 -3.76 17.51 -23.25
CA GLN A 168 -3.61 17.82 -24.68
C GLN A 168 -2.21 17.51 -25.20
N ARG A 169 -1.46 16.65 -24.51
CA ARG A 169 -0.13 16.24 -24.97
C ARG A 169 -0.24 15.61 -26.37
N GLY A 170 0.51 16.17 -27.32
CA GLY A 170 0.49 15.74 -28.72
C GLY A 170 -0.55 16.46 -29.59
N ILE A 171 -1.14 17.57 -29.13
CA ILE A 171 -2.03 18.42 -29.93
C ILE A 171 -1.46 19.84 -29.93
N GLU A 172 -1.12 20.36 -31.12
CA GLU A 172 -0.46 21.66 -31.30
C GLU A 172 -1.46 22.82 -31.46
N THR A 173 -2.45 22.92 -30.58
CA THR A 173 -3.45 24.00 -30.62
C THR A 173 -3.58 24.69 -29.25
N PRO A 174 -2.87 25.80 -29.02
CA PRO A 174 -2.76 26.44 -27.71
C PRO A 174 -4.06 27.10 -27.24
N ASP A 175 -5.00 27.42 -28.14
CA ASP A 175 -6.27 28.08 -27.81
C ASP A 175 -7.44 27.12 -27.58
N MET A 176 -7.20 25.81 -27.69
CA MET A 176 -8.26 24.81 -27.54
C MET A 176 -8.73 24.67 -26.08
N ASP A 177 -10.04 24.49 -25.88
CA ASP A 177 -10.64 24.26 -24.55
C ASP A 177 -10.08 22.97 -23.92
N VAL A 178 -9.75 23.02 -22.63
CA VAL A 178 -9.13 21.92 -21.84
C VAL A 178 -10.01 20.68 -21.77
N ARG A 179 -11.31 20.83 -22.04
CA ARG A 179 -12.27 19.71 -22.11
C ARG A 179 -12.00 18.77 -23.28
N TRP A 180 -11.29 19.21 -24.31
CA TRP A 180 -10.87 18.37 -25.42
C TRP A 180 -9.58 17.64 -25.06
N VAL A 181 -9.63 16.33 -25.16
CA VAL A 181 -8.64 15.44 -24.56
C VAL A 181 -8.02 14.54 -25.62
N SER A 182 -6.70 14.32 -25.52
CA SER A 182 -5.95 13.41 -26.39
C SER A 182 -6.14 11.94 -25.99
N SER A 183 -5.73 11.03 -26.86
CA SER A 183 -5.73 9.57 -26.61
C SER A 183 -4.94 9.16 -25.35
N LEU A 184 -3.79 9.80 -25.09
CA LEU A 184 -2.94 9.53 -23.92
C LEU A 184 -3.67 9.81 -22.62
N SER A 185 -4.44 10.88 -22.64
CA SER A 185 -5.18 11.37 -21.49
C SER A 185 -6.44 10.55 -21.25
N TRP A 186 -7.07 10.05 -22.30
CA TRP A 186 -8.08 9.01 -22.21
C TRP A 186 -7.55 7.73 -21.58
N TYR A 187 -6.30 7.35 -21.88
CA TYR A 187 -5.63 6.24 -21.21
C TYR A 187 -5.43 6.49 -19.72
N PHE A 188 -4.95 7.67 -19.32
CA PHE A 188 -4.82 8.00 -17.89
C PHE A 188 -6.18 7.96 -17.18
N LEU A 189 -7.24 8.46 -17.83
CA LEU A 189 -8.59 8.39 -17.30
C LEU A 189 -9.03 6.94 -17.10
N ASN A 190 -8.81 6.06 -18.07
CA ASN A 190 -9.09 4.63 -17.93
C ASN A 190 -8.21 3.97 -16.86
N PHE A 191 -6.93 4.32 -16.80
CA PHE A 191 -5.98 3.74 -15.85
C PHE A 191 -6.43 3.99 -14.39
N PHE A 192 -6.90 5.20 -14.08
CA PHE A 192 -7.41 5.51 -12.74
C PHE A 192 -8.88 5.10 -12.53
N GLY A 193 -9.71 5.18 -13.58
CA GLY A 193 -11.15 4.93 -13.50
C GLY A 193 -11.55 3.46 -13.51
N LEU A 194 -10.76 2.57 -14.12
CA LEU A 194 -11.08 1.14 -14.23
C LEU A 194 -10.87 0.37 -12.92
N ASN A 195 -10.32 0.99 -11.88
CA ASN A 195 -10.13 0.37 -10.57
C ASN A 195 -11.44 -0.23 -9.99
N GLY A 196 -12.55 0.48 -10.12
CA GLY A 196 -13.86 -0.02 -9.70
C GLY A 196 -14.31 -1.26 -10.49
N LEU A 197 -14.06 -1.27 -11.81
CA LEU A 197 -14.36 -2.40 -12.68
C LEU A 197 -13.50 -3.62 -12.32
N TYR A 198 -12.19 -3.43 -12.10
CA TYR A 198 -11.30 -4.51 -11.68
C TYR A 198 -11.73 -5.10 -10.33
N ARG A 199 -12.24 -4.28 -9.41
CA ARG A 199 -12.75 -4.77 -8.11
C ARG A 199 -13.93 -5.72 -8.29
N ILE A 200 -14.83 -5.41 -9.24
CA ILE A 200 -16.01 -6.23 -9.52
C ILE A 200 -15.60 -7.52 -10.22
N LEU A 201 -14.65 -7.45 -11.16
CA LEU A 201 -14.28 -8.58 -12.01
C LEU A 201 -13.28 -9.54 -11.35
N LEU A 202 -12.35 -9.02 -10.55
CA LEU A 202 -11.21 -9.77 -9.97
C LEU A 202 -11.25 -9.84 -8.43
N GLY A 203 -12.17 -9.13 -7.77
CA GLY A 203 -12.26 -9.06 -6.30
C GLY A 203 -11.43 -7.94 -5.67
N SER A 204 -11.40 -7.88 -4.33
CA SER A 204 -10.75 -6.81 -3.57
C SER A 204 -9.22 -6.85 -3.59
N ASP A 205 -8.62 -8.03 -3.71
CA ASP A 205 -7.16 -8.22 -3.68
C ASP A 205 -6.59 -8.34 -5.10
N ASN A 206 -6.97 -7.41 -6.00
CA ASN A 206 -6.49 -7.45 -7.37
C ASN A 206 -5.22 -6.61 -7.58
N ALA A 207 -4.18 -7.27 -8.08
CA ALA A 207 -2.92 -6.63 -8.51
C ALA A 207 -3.06 -5.60 -9.66
N ALA A 208 -4.25 -5.44 -10.25
CA ALA A 208 -4.50 -4.40 -11.25
C ALA A 208 -4.56 -3.00 -10.61
N GLN A 209 -5.12 -2.89 -9.39
CA GLN A 209 -5.21 -1.64 -8.61
C GLN A 209 -3.87 -1.18 -8.06
N ASP A 210 -3.00 -2.11 -7.66
CA ASP A 210 -1.69 -1.83 -7.05
C ASP A 210 -0.81 -0.93 -7.92
N ALA A 211 -0.89 -1.04 -9.25
CA ALA A 211 -0.12 -0.19 -10.16
C ALA A 211 -0.59 1.27 -10.15
N SER A 212 -1.90 1.51 -10.00
CA SER A 212 -2.45 2.87 -9.89
C SER A 212 -2.03 3.52 -8.57
N GLN A 213 -2.03 2.74 -7.50
CA GLN A 213 -1.54 3.13 -6.19
C GLN A 213 -0.02 3.41 -6.23
N THR A 214 0.74 2.57 -6.94
CA THR A 214 2.19 2.72 -7.11
C THR A 214 2.56 3.94 -7.96
N MET A 215 1.74 4.32 -8.94
CA MET A 215 1.97 5.57 -9.70
C MET A 215 1.58 6.83 -8.92
N MET A 216 0.56 6.74 -8.06
CA MET A 216 0.17 7.83 -7.14
C MET A 216 1.16 7.97 -5.97
N ALA A 217 1.73 6.86 -5.51
CA ALA A 217 2.86 6.84 -4.59
C ALA A 217 4.12 7.15 -5.39
N SER A 218 4.44 8.43 -5.56
CA SER A 218 5.66 8.91 -6.22
C SER A 218 6.85 7.96 -6.00
N PRO A 219 7.63 7.60 -7.05
CA PRO A 219 8.83 6.78 -6.91
C PRO A 219 9.82 7.31 -5.84
N PHE A 220 9.73 8.61 -5.56
CA PHE A 220 10.52 9.29 -4.53
C PHE A 220 9.97 9.08 -3.10
N ALA A 221 8.66 8.85 -2.94
CA ALA A 221 8.06 8.51 -1.65
C ALA A 221 8.36 7.06 -1.25
N THR A 222 8.46 6.14 -2.22
CA THR A 222 8.88 4.74 -1.97
C THR A 222 10.39 4.58 -1.80
N ALA A 223 11.20 5.55 -2.26
CA ALA A 223 12.63 5.59 -1.96
C ALA A 223 12.92 6.11 -0.54
N GLY A 224 11.98 6.84 0.08
CA GLY A 224 12.09 7.33 1.46
C GLY A 224 11.31 6.49 2.49
N ALA A 225 10.28 5.76 2.07
CA ALA A 225 9.62 4.76 2.89
C ALA A 225 10.41 3.46 2.81
N GLY A 226 11.41 3.34 3.69
CA GLY A 226 12.23 2.15 3.82
C GLY A 226 11.38 0.89 3.76
N GLN A 227 11.65 0.05 2.77
CA GLN A 227 11.44 -1.38 2.90
C GLN A 227 11.86 -1.77 4.32
N PRO A 228 11.05 -2.53 5.08
CA PRO A 228 11.47 -2.97 6.40
C PRO A 228 12.75 -3.76 6.21
N GLY A 229 13.89 -3.09 6.45
CA GLY A 229 15.18 -3.72 6.50
C GLY A 229 15.17 -4.81 7.56
N PRO A 230 16.22 -5.62 7.67
CA PRO A 230 16.35 -6.58 8.75
C PRO A 230 16.13 -5.83 10.07
N GLN A 231 14.97 -6.07 10.67
CA GLN A 231 14.57 -5.39 11.89
C GLN A 231 15.50 -5.92 12.98
N ASP A 232 16.26 -5.02 13.59
CA ASP A 232 17.09 -5.35 14.74
C ASP A 232 16.14 -5.61 15.94
N PHE A 233 15.73 -6.87 16.09
CA PHE A 233 14.76 -7.29 17.09
C PHE A 233 15.26 -7.02 18.52
N ASN A 234 16.56 -6.95 18.75
CA ASN A 234 17.12 -6.60 20.07
C ASN A 234 16.80 -5.14 20.42
N LYS A 235 17.00 -4.20 19.49
CA LYS A 235 16.59 -2.80 19.70
C LYS A 235 15.09 -2.64 19.80
N LEU A 236 14.33 -3.37 18.99
CA LEU A 236 12.87 -3.35 19.05
C LEU A 236 12.35 -3.88 20.38
N PHE A 237 12.91 -4.97 20.92
CA PHE A 237 12.52 -5.51 22.22
C PHE A 237 12.87 -4.57 23.38
N LYS A 238 14.00 -3.85 23.32
CA LYS A 238 14.33 -2.81 24.30
C LYS A 238 13.33 -1.65 24.25
N GLY A 239 13.06 -1.11 23.06
CA GLY A 239 12.07 -0.04 22.91
C GLY A 239 10.66 -0.49 23.30
N GLU A 240 10.32 -1.76 23.06
CA GLU A 240 9.03 -2.30 23.42
C GLU A 240 8.87 -2.56 24.92
N LYS A 241 9.95 -2.92 25.63
CA LYS A 241 9.97 -2.95 27.11
C LYS A 241 9.60 -1.58 27.68
N ASP A 242 10.21 -0.52 27.18
CA ASP A 242 9.91 0.85 27.63
C ASP A 242 8.46 1.23 27.29
N ASN A 243 7.99 0.92 26.07
CA ASN A 243 6.61 1.14 25.66
C ASN A 243 5.59 0.38 26.53
N LEU A 244 5.90 -0.86 26.93
CA LEU A 244 5.06 -1.65 27.82
C LEU A 244 5.01 -1.03 29.21
N ALA A 245 6.14 -0.50 29.71
CA ALA A 245 6.17 0.22 30.97
C ALA A 245 5.27 1.48 30.93
N PHE A 246 5.34 2.28 29.86
CA PHE A 246 4.44 3.42 29.67
C PHE A 246 2.97 3.01 29.57
N SER A 247 2.68 1.95 28.82
CA SER A 247 1.33 1.43 28.60
C SER A 247 0.70 0.87 29.88
N SER A 248 1.50 0.40 30.83
CA SER A 248 1.01 -0.02 32.14
C SER A 248 0.37 1.12 32.94
N GLY A 249 0.84 2.37 32.76
CA GLY A 249 0.23 3.55 33.38
C GLY A 249 -1.08 4.00 32.73
N LEU A 250 -1.32 3.60 31.48
CA LEU A 250 -2.56 3.84 30.72
C LEU A 250 -3.55 2.69 30.83
N TYR A 251 -3.27 1.71 31.69
CA TYR A 251 -4.13 0.54 31.84
C TYR A 251 -5.46 0.92 32.48
N ALA A 252 -6.56 0.61 31.80
CA ALA A 252 -7.90 0.66 32.35
C ALA A 252 -8.64 -0.64 32.01
N TRP A 253 -9.24 -1.27 33.03
CA TRP A 253 -9.97 -2.51 32.82
C TRP A 253 -11.40 -2.20 32.37
N VAL A 254 -11.80 -2.81 31.25
CA VAL A 254 -13.18 -2.66 30.75
C VAL A 254 -14.19 -3.28 31.72
N GLY A 255 -13.78 -4.21 32.57
CA GLY A 255 -14.67 -4.78 33.59
C GLY A 255 -14.97 -3.85 34.77
N ASP A 256 -14.19 -2.78 34.98
CA ASP A 256 -14.49 -1.80 36.03
C ASP A 256 -15.82 -1.13 35.75
N ASP A 257 -16.69 -1.01 36.75
CA ASP A 257 -18.04 -0.41 36.68
C ASP A 257 -18.94 -0.96 35.56
N VAL A 258 -18.72 -2.21 35.12
CA VAL A 258 -19.53 -2.82 34.04
C VAL A 258 -20.97 -3.01 34.46
N GLU A 259 -21.20 -3.36 35.72
CA GLU A 259 -22.52 -3.54 36.33
C GLU A 259 -23.31 -2.23 36.24
N ASP A 260 -22.70 -1.11 36.66
CA ASP A 260 -23.33 0.21 36.63
C ASP A 260 -23.61 0.68 35.21
N ARG A 261 -22.68 0.47 34.27
CA ARG A 261 -22.90 0.83 32.85
C ARG A 261 -24.03 0.02 32.24
N VAL A 262 -24.13 -1.27 32.55
CA VAL A 262 -25.19 -2.15 32.05
C VAL A 262 -26.53 -1.76 32.67
N LEU A 263 -26.58 -1.53 33.98
CA LEU A 263 -27.81 -1.14 34.67
C LEU A 263 -28.34 0.23 34.21
N ARG A 264 -27.46 1.22 33.98
CA ARG A 264 -27.83 2.51 33.35
C ARG A 264 -28.36 2.33 31.94
N LYS A 265 -27.74 1.46 31.13
CA LYS A 265 -28.19 1.19 29.75
C LYS A 265 -29.60 0.61 29.70
N TYR A 266 -29.98 -0.19 30.70
CA TYR A 266 -31.30 -0.81 30.79
C TYR A 266 -32.27 -0.08 31.74
N GLY A 267 -31.93 1.13 32.21
CA GLY A 267 -32.81 1.97 33.03
C GLY A 267 -33.17 1.37 34.40
N LYS A 268 -32.30 0.51 34.95
CA LYS A 268 -32.46 -0.09 36.28
C LYS A 268 -31.69 0.68 37.38
N LEU A 269 -31.05 1.78 36.99
CA LEU A 269 -30.31 2.77 37.78
C LEU A 269 -30.57 4.16 37.19
#